data_AF-A0A2P6VXU2-F1
#
_entry.id   AF-A0A2P6VXU2-F1
#
_cell.length_a   1.000
_cell.length_b   1.000
_cell.length_c   1.000
_cell.angle_alpha   90.00
_cell.angle_beta   90.00
_cell.angle_gamma   90.00
#
_symmetry.space_group_name_H-M   'P 1'
#
loop_
_entity.id
_entity.type
_entity.pdbx_description
1 polymer ?
#
loop_
_entity_poly.entity_id
_entity_poly.type
_entity_poly.pdbx_seq_one_letter_code
_entity_poly.pdbx_strand_id
1 'polypeptide(L)'
;MELKDVKGVGRSAASKLRAAGIETVDELAELDLRRRDVDGLSSQNLTSLRDNAQRLLEAREDGGLELVEGLGPSARRKLADAGVETIDDLANLDLRTADVEGLSTDHVQKLKRNARYLVP
;
A
#
# COMPACT_ATOMS: atom_id res chain seq x y z
N MET A 1 10.69 -3.36 -5.90
CA MET A 1 9.76 -2.22 -5.76
C MET A 1 10.56 -0.97 -5.44
N GLU A 2 10.06 0.20 -5.80
CA GLU A 2 10.70 1.46 -5.47
C GLU A 2 10.13 2.03 -4.17
N LEU A 3 10.91 2.85 -3.45
CA LEU A 3 10.45 3.49 -2.20
C LEU A 3 9.15 4.29 -2.36
N LYS A 4 8.90 4.88 -3.53
CA LYS A 4 7.68 5.66 -3.81
C LYS A 4 6.41 4.80 -3.81
N ASP A 5 6.54 3.49 -3.92
CA ASP A 5 5.42 2.55 -3.89
C ASP A 5 4.94 2.34 -2.45
N VAL A 6 5.78 2.65 -1.46
CA VAL A 6 5.43 2.58 -0.04
C VAL A 6 4.55 3.76 0.32
N LYS A 7 3.35 3.44 0.82
CA LYS A 7 2.43 4.46 1.31
C LYS A 7 3.08 5.38 2.35
N GLY A 8 2.92 6.68 2.14
CA GLY A 8 3.51 7.72 3.00
C GLY A 8 4.91 8.14 2.56
N VAL A 9 5.54 7.43 1.61
CA VAL A 9 6.78 7.88 1.00
C VAL A 9 6.48 8.84 -0.16
N GLY A 10 6.48 10.13 0.15
CA GLY A 10 6.54 11.18 -0.86
C GLY A 10 7.97 11.43 -1.37
N ARG A 11 8.11 12.29 -2.39
CA ARG A 11 9.42 12.69 -2.95
C ARG A 11 10.45 13.09 -1.89
N SER A 12 10.03 13.88 -0.89
CA SER A 12 10.90 14.34 0.19
C SER A 12 11.38 13.19 1.08
N ALA A 13 10.47 12.31 1.52
CA ALA A 13 10.82 11.15 2.33
C ALA A 13 11.74 10.19 1.56
N ALA A 14 11.44 9.92 0.28
CA ALA A 14 12.28 9.09 -0.58
C ALA A 14 13.71 9.64 -0.69
N SER A 15 13.87 10.95 -0.85
CA SER A 15 15.19 11.58 -0.92
C SER A 15 15.98 11.43 0.37
N LYS A 16 15.34 11.56 1.54
CA LYS A 16 15.99 11.42 2.85
C LYS A 16 16.39 9.96 3.12
N LEU A 17 15.52 9.02 2.79
CA LEU A 17 15.81 7.58 2.86
C LEU A 17 17.03 7.22 2.00
N ARG A 18 17.06 7.69 0.74
CA ARG A 18 18.21 7.49 -0.17
C ARG A 18 19.48 8.12 0.36
N ALA A 19 19.41 9.34 0.91
CA ALA A 19 20.56 9.98 1.53
C ALA A 19 21.10 9.21 2.75
N ALA A 20 20.25 8.46 3.44
CA ALA A 20 20.63 7.53 4.51
C ALA A 20 21.03 6.13 4.00
N GLY A 21 21.16 5.94 2.69
CA GLY A 21 21.55 4.66 2.08
C GLY A 21 20.46 3.59 2.11
N ILE A 22 19.19 3.99 2.13
CA ILE A 22 18.02 3.11 1.96
C ILE A 22 17.46 3.39 0.56
N GLU A 23 17.58 2.45 -0.36
CA GLU A 23 17.23 2.64 -1.77
C GLU A 23 15.98 1.86 -2.20
N THR A 24 15.67 0.79 -1.47
CA THR A 24 14.63 -0.19 -1.81
C THR A 24 13.57 -0.35 -0.72
N VAL A 25 12.42 -0.92 -1.10
CA VAL A 25 11.35 -1.27 -0.14
C VAL A 25 11.81 -2.31 0.86
N ASP A 26 12.56 -3.31 0.39
CA ASP A 26 13.12 -4.40 1.20
C ASP A 26 14.05 -3.84 2.29
N GLU A 27 15.01 -2.98 1.93
CA GLU A 27 15.89 -2.32 2.92
C GLU A 27 15.12 -1.45 3.93
N LEU A 28 14.05 -0.77 3.47
CA LEU A 28 13.20 0.01 4.35
C LEU A 28 12.42 -0.89 5.32
N ALA A 29 11.93 -2.05 4.87
CA ALA A 29 11.18 -3.00 5.68
C ALA A 29 12.05 -3.68 6.75
N GLU A 30 13.32 -3.92 6.45
CA GLU A 30 14.30 -4.56 7.34
C GLU A 30 15.01 -3.58 8.30
N LEU A 31 14.63 -2.30 8.25
CA LEU A 31 15.30 -1.22 8.98
C LEU A 31 15.31 -1.44 10.51
N ASP A 32 16.50 -1.59 11.10
CA ASP A 32 16.70 -1.58 12.56
C ASP A 32 16.62 -0.16 13.12
N LEU A 33 15.41 0.25 13.53
CA LEU A 33 15.11 1.57 14.09
C LEU A 33 15.81 1.88 15.41
N ARG A 34 16.43 0.89 16.08
CA ARG A 34 17.20 1.15 17.32
C ARG A 34 18.59 1.70 17.03
N ARG A 35 19.09 1.47 15.83
CA ARG A 35 20.48 1.77 15.43
C ARG A 35 20.58 2.78 14.30
N ARG A 36 19.46 3.23 13.76
CA ARG A 36 19.43 4.08 12.58
C ARG A 36 18.49 5.26 12.78
N ASP A 37 19.05 6.43 12.53
CA ASP A 37 18.32 7.69 12.41
C ASP A 37 18.42 8.17 10.97
N VAL A 38 17.40 8.89 10.50
CA VAL A 38 17.38 9.45 9.14
C VAL A 38 17.09 10.93 9.28
N ASP A 39 18.08 11.75 8.91
CA ASP A 39 17.96 13.19 9.06
C ASP A 39 16.68 13.73 8.41
N GLY A 40 15.96 14.56 9.16
CA GLY A 40 14.69 15.13 8.74
C GLY A 40 13.50 14.15 8.73
N LEU A 41 13.60 12.95 9.30
CA LEU A 41 12.47 12.07 9.60
C LEU A 41 12.45 11.77 11.10
N SER A 42 11.28 11.93 11.72
CA SER A 42 11.10 11.50 13.12
C SER A 42 11.11 9.98 13.21
N SER A 43 11.44 9.44 14.38
CA SER A 43 11.36 8.00 14.65
C SER A 43 9.96 7.43 14.39
N GLN A 44 8.91 8.18 14.73
CA GLN A 44 7.52 7.78 14.44
C GLN A 44 7.24 7.70 12.94
N ASN A 45 7.78 8.63 12.15
CA ASN A 45 7.67 8.57 10.69
C ASN A 45 8.42 7.36 10.16
N LEU A 46 9.66 7.11 10.60
CA LEU A 46 10.44 5.94 10.18
C LEU A 46 9.75 4.62 10.52
N THR A 47 9.19 4.49 11.73
CA THR A 47 8.37 3.33 12.11
C THR A 47 7.21 3.14 11.15
N SER A 48 6.45 4.21 10.87
CA SER A 48 5.28 4.11 9.98
C SER A 48 5.67 3.73 8.55
N LEU A 49 6.78 4.25 8.03
CA LEU A 49 7.27 3.94 6.69
C LEU A 49 7.78 2.50 6.60
N ARG A 50 8.53 2.03 7.59
CA ARG A 50 8.95 0.62 7.69
C ARG A 50 7.75 -0.31 7.74
N ASP A 51 6.78 -0.04 8.61
CA ASP A 51 5.60 -0.90 8.75
C ASP A 51 4.75 -0.91 7.45
N ASN A 52 4.71 0.20 6.71
CA ASN A 52 4.06 0.23 5.39
C ASN A 52 4.85 -0.53 4.33
N ALA A 53 6.19 -0.51 4.39
CA ALA A 53 7.02 -1.31 3.50
C ALA A 53 6.85 -2.82 3.76
N GLN A 54 6.78 -3.23 5.03
CA GLN A 54 6.49 -4.61 5.42
C GLN A 54 5.14 -5.08 4.88
N ARG A 55 4.06 -4.31 5.11
CA ARG A 55 2.73 -4.64 4.57
C ARG A 55 2.71 -4.71 3.05
N LEU A 56 3.50 -3.87 2.37
CA LEU A 56 3.60 -3.90 0.91
C LEU A 56 4.27 -5.18 0.40
N LEU A 57 5.29 -5.66 1.12
CA LEU A 57 5.96 -6.93 0.82
C LEU A 57 5.03 -8.11 1.09
N GLU A 58 4.36 -8.14 2.25
CA GLU A 58 3.36 -9.16 2.60
C GLU A 58 2.24 -9.22 1.54
N ALA A 59 1.67 -8.06 1.17
CA ALA A 59 0.65 -7.99 0.14
C ALA A 59 1.14 -8.47 -1.23
N ARG A 60 2.43 -8.31 -1.54
CA ARG A 60 3.00 -8.85 -2.78
C ARG A 60 3.05 -10.37 -2.79
N GLU A 61 3.29 -10.99 -1.64
CA GLU A 61 3.32 -12.45 -1.51
C GLU A 61 1.90 -13.04 -1.47
N ASP A 62 0.99 -12.39 -0.73
CA ASP A 62 -0.36 -12.89 -0.45
C ASP A 62 -1.43 -12.39 -1.44
N GLY A 63 -1.07 -11.55 -2.41
CA GLY A 63 -2.04 -10.92 -3.32
C GLY A 63 -2.94 -9.90 -2.62
N GLY A 64 -2.42 -9.20 -1.62
CA GLY A 64 -3.13 -8.21 -0.81
C GLY A 64 -3.46 -6.91 -1.54
N LEU A 65 -4.54 -6.28 -1.11
CA LEU A 65 -5.09 -5.07 -1.72
C LEU A 65 -4.17 -3.83 -1.70
N GLU A 66 -3.13 -3.81 -0.88
CA GLU A 66 -2.14 -2.74 -0.76
C GLU A 66 -1.44 -2.41 -2.10
N LEU A 67 -1.36 -3.39 -3.00
CA LEU A 67 -0.76 -3.20 -4.33
C LEU A 67 -1.67 -2.42 -5.29
N VAL A 68 -2.97 -2.30 -4.99
CA VAL A 68 -3.94 -1.69 -5.91
C VAL A 68 -3.79 -0.17 -5.91
N GLU A 69 -3.30 0.37 -7.04
CA GLU A 69 -3.13 1.81 -7.20
C GLU A 69 -4.45 2.57 -6.96
N GLY A 70 -4.38 3.65 -6.18
CA GLY A 70 -5.55 4.47 -5.83
C GLY A 70 -6.37 3.91 -4.67
N LEU A 71 -6.02 2.73 -4.13
CA LEU A 71 -6.67 2.19 -2.96
C LEU A 71 -6.15 2.85 -1.67
N GLY A 72 -6.91 3.82 -1.18
CA GLY A 72 -6.68 4.41 0.13
C GLY A 72 -7.09 3.49 1.29
N PRO A 73 -6.58 3.71 2.52
CA PRO A 73 -6.93 2.92 3.70
C PRO A 73 -8.43 2.89 4.00
N SER A 74 -9.13 4.00 3.77
CA SER A 74 -10.59 4.07 3.98
C SER A 74 -11.37 3.23 2.97
N ALA A 75 -10.92 3.19 1.72
CA ALA A 75 -11.54 2.36 0.68
C ALA A 75 -11.24 0.88 0.92
N ARG A 76 -10.00 0.55 1.32
CA ARG A 76 -9.62 -0.81 1.70
C ARG A 76 -10.46 -1.33 2.86
N ARG A 77 -10.69 -0.52 3.90
CA ARG A 77 -11.57 -0.92 5.02
C ARG A 77 -12.98 -1.24 4.52
N LYS A 78 -13.56 -0.39 3.68
CA LYS A 78 -14.91 -0.62 3.13
C LYS A 78 -14.99 -1.87 2.25
N LEU A 79 -13.94 -2.15 1.48
CA LEU A 79 -13.83 -3.39 0.70
C LEU A 79 -13.74 -4.61 1.62
N ALA A 80 -12.91 -4.56 2.66
CA ALA A 80 -12.80 -5.63 3.64
C ALA A 80 -14.13 -5.85 4.41
N ASP A 81 -14.83 -4.78 4.79
CA ASP A 81 -16.16 -4.84 5.41
C ASP A 81 -17.20 -5.49 4.47
N ALA A 82 -16.97 -5.41 3.16
CA ALA A 82 -17.77 -6.08 2.12
C ALA A 82 -17.25 -7.48 1.73
N GLY A 83 -16.25 -8.02 2.45
CA GLY A 83 -15.68 -9.35 2.21
C GLY A 83 -14.67 -9.43 1.06
N VAL A 84 -14.13 -8.28 0.62
CA VAL A 84 -13.10 -8.20 -0.43
C VAL A 84 -11.75 -7.98 0.24
N GLU A 85 -10.92 -9.03 0.30
CA GLU A 85 -9.66 -9.02 1.06
C GLU A 85 -8.42 -9.08 0.16
N THR A 86 -8.56 -9.64 -1.05
CA THR A 86 -7.47 -9.85 -2.00
C THR A 86 -7.66 -9.11 -3.33
N ILE A 87 -6.57 -9.00 -4.09
CA ILE A 87 -6.58 -8.50 -5.47
C ILE A 87 -7.53 -9.35 -6.33
N ASP A 88 -7.52 -10.68 -6.16
CA ASP A 88 -8.40 -11.60 -6.88
C ASP A 88 -9.87 -11.36 -6.55
N ASP A 89 -10.22 -11.18 -5.27
CA ASP A 89 -11.59 -10.84 -4.86
C ASP A 89 -12.04 -9.55 -5.54
N LEU A 90 -11.19 -8.52 -5.52
CA LEU A 90 -11.52 -7.22 -6.10
C LEU A 90 -11.61 -7.27 -7.64
N ALA A 91 -10.73 -8.01 -8.30
CA ALA A 91 -10.71 -8.17 -9.76
C ALA A 91 -11.96 -8.89 -10.27
N ASN A 92 -12.47 -9.84 -9.47
CA ASN A 92 -13.64 -10.67 -9.77
C ASN A 92 -14.94 -10.17 -9.15
N LEU A 93 -14.88 -9.14 -8.28
CA LEU A 93 -16.03 -8.54 -7.62
C LEU A 93 -17.17 -8.26 -8.60
N ASP A 94 -18.31 -8.93 -8.42
CA ASP A 94 -19.52 -8.59 -9.17
C ASP A 94 -20.02 -7.22 -8.69
N LEU A 95 -20.32 -6.32 -9.62
CA LEU A 95 -20.68 -4.94 -9.28
C LEU A 95 -22.14 -4.68 -9.63
N ARG A 96 -22.98 -4.72 -8.61
CA ARG A 96 -24.30 -4.09 -8.57
C ARG A 96 -24.18 -2.74 -7.87
N THR A 97 -25.15 -1.87 -8.12
CA THR A 97 -25.10 -0.42 -7.84
C THR A 97 -24.94 -0.03 -6.36
N ALA A 98 -24.84 -0.97 -5.42
CA ALA A 98 -24.79 -0.75 -3.97
C ALA A 98 -23.78 -1.63 -3.20
N ASP A 99 -22.91 -2.38 -3.89
CA ASP A 99 -22.23 -3.53 -3.24
C ASP A 99 -21.12 -3.17 -2.24
N VAL A 100 -20.60 -1.94 -2.26
CA VAL A 100 -19.61 -1.49 -1.28
C VAL A 100 -20.05 -0.18 -0.65
N GLU A 101 -20.60 -0.27 0.57
CA GLU A 101 -21.14 0.87 1.28
C GLU A 101 -20.11 2.01 1.42
N GLY A 102 -20.51 3.21 1.00
CA GLY A 102 -19.68 4.40 1.11
C GLY A 102 -18.55 4.51 0.08
N LEU A 103 -18.49 3.65 -0.95
CA LEU A 103 -17.70 3.88 -2.16
C LEU A 103 -18.63 4.14 -3.35
N SER A 104 -18.26 5.08 -4.22
CA SER A 104 -19.00 5.25 -5.47
C SER A 104 -18.70 4.10 -6.42
N THR A 105 -19.70 3.72 -7.23
CA THR A 105 -19.55 2.68 -8.26
C THR A 105 -18.35 2.94 -9.17
N ASP A 106 -18.15 4.19 -9.60
CA ASP A 106 -17.01 4.58 -10.45
C ASP A 106 -15.66 4.33 -9.76
N HIS A 107 -15.58 4.59 -8.46
CA HIS A 107 -14.37 4.35 -7.70
C HIS A 107 -14.09 2.84 -7.59
N VAL A 108 -15.11 2.02 -7.29
CA VAL A 108 -14.94 0.57 -7.23
C VAL A 108 -14.59 0.00 -8.60
N GLN A 109 -15.19 0.48 -9.69
CA GLN A 109 -14.84 0.08 -11.05
C GLN A 109 -13.38 0.41 -11.40
N LYS A 110 -12.88 1.58 -10.97
CA LYS A 110 -11.47 1.95 -11.16
C LYS A 110 -10.55 1.00 -10.39
N LEU A 111 -10.86 0.73 -9.12
CA LEU A 111 -10.08 -0.18 -8.27
C LEU A 111 -10.08 -1.61 -8.84
N LYS A 112 -11.23 -2.13 -9.25
CA LYS A 112 -11.38 -3.42 -9.93
C LYS A 112 -10.54 -3.51 -11.20
N ARG A 113 -10.55 -2.47 -12.04
CA ARG A 113 -9.72 -2.43 -13.25
C ARG A 113 -8.23 -2.45 -12.90
N ASN A 114 -7.81 -1.72 -11.88
CA ASN A 114 -6.42 -1.72 -11.42
C ASN A 114 -6.01 -3.09 -10.86
N ALA A 115 -6.87 -3.74 -10.07
CA ALA A 115 -6.65 -5.08 -9.56
C ALA A 115 -6.48 -6.11 -10.68
N ARG A 116 -7.25 -6.04 -11.77
CA ARG A 116 -7.13 -6.93 -12.93
C ARG A 116 -5.77 -6.88 -13.64
N TYR A 117 -5.02 -5.79 -13.54
CA TYR A 117 -3.66 -5.73 -14.07
C TYR A 117 -2.62 -6.38 -13.16
N LEU A 118 -3.01 -6.77 -11.94
CA LEU A 118 -2.15 -7.37 -10.93
C LEU A 118 -2.42 -8.88 -10.76
N VAL A 119 -3.52 -9.40 -11.32
CA VAL A 119 -3.80 -10.84 -11.38
C VAL A 119 -2.90 -11.47 -12.46
N PRO A 120 -2.18 -12.57 -12.17
CA PRO A 120 -1.27 -13.23 -13.11
C PRO A 120 -1.97 -13.94 -14.28
#